data_AF-A0A061APV6-F1
#
_entry.id   AF-A0A061APV6-F1
#
_cell.length_a   1.000
_cell.length_b   1.000
_cell.length_c   1.000
_cell.angle_alpha   90.00
_cell.angle_beta   90.00
_cell.angle_gamma   90.00
#
_symmetry.space_group_name_H-M   'P 1'
#
loop_
_entity.id
_entity.type
_entity.pdbx_description
1 polymer ?
#
loop_
_entity_poly.entity_id
_entity_poly.type
_entity_poly.pdbx_seq_one_letter_code
_entity_poly.pdbx_strand_id
1 'polypeptide(L)'
;MPAARRASRASAAAVSYAEASSGEEEGGRETLNVRAKAGAAKGAKRARDAADEEADEENEVEGDEAKDVDDGADEASDEDDAEWNAKPKRRKSTARGKKGKKPTGPDLLTKLPIDALTEIASFLPQGTLVELRRVCKAFHRLLTDKTSGSVIWKRARARDDMPELAAGLLKDWQYYVLEKDQHCVRCGNVQFIPDRFLLRRLCRQCRKKHLVRVTFLKRLHPDLHPLVKDCLIPSFYKPGRLTYESSARHAFDEDIPALDKHLWSLQEQDEENPLTEEPAAASTSTRPGRAAKASASKKVRKGNPGKPVEGSRVDKFVKERQEIKKLVEQDARMLEKKFGKFITLGDESHSI
;
A
#
# COMPACT_ATOMS: atom_id res chain seq x y z
N MET A 1 -3.41 15.83 -33.88
CA MET A 1 -2.21 15.30 -33.20
C MET A 1 -2.62 14.65 -31.87
N PRO A 2 -2.76 13.31 -31.79
CA PRO A 2 -3.12 12.65 -30.53
C PRO A 2 -1.90 12.56 -29.60
N ALA A 3 -2.02 13.10 -28.39
CA ALA A 3 -0.96 13.03 -27.39
C ALA A 3 -0.83 11.60 -26.84
N ALA A 4 0.30 10.95 -27.14
CA ALA A 4 0.58 9.59 -26.68
C ALA A 4 0.71 9.55 -25.14
N ARG A 5 -0.36 9.09 -24.46
CA ARG A 5 -0.36 8.84 -23.02
C ARG A 5 0.67 7.75 -22.69
N ARG A 6 1.87 8.15 -22.26
CA ARG A 6 2.82 7.22 -21.65
C ARG A 6 2.18 6.66 -20.38
N ALA A 7 1.85 5.37 -20.40
CA ALA A 7 1.47 4.65 -19.19
C ALA A 7 2.66 4.69 -18.22
N SER A 8 2.56 5.54 -17.19
CA SER A 8 3.45 5.45 -16.05
C SER A 8 3.17 4.10 -15.38
N ARG A 9 4.19 3.25 -15.33
CA ARG A 9 4.12 2.02 -14.52
C ARG A 9 3.97 2.48 -13.07
N ALA A 10 2.74 2.38 -12.54
CA ALA A 10 2.43 2.67 -11.16
C ALA A 10 3.05 1.59 -10.25
N SER A 11 4.37 1.65 -10.07
CA SER A 11 5.08 0.92 -9.01
C SER A 11 4.90 1.63 -7.67
N ALA A 12 3.66 1.99 -7.35
CA ALA A 12 3.23 2.26 -5.99
C ALA A 12 2.91 0.90 -5.37
N ALA A 13 3.92 0.27 -4.76
CA ALA A 13 3.63 -0.75 -3.76
C ALA A 13 2.70 -0.08 -2.75
N ALA A 14 1.48 -0.61 -2.61
CA ALA A 14 0.51 -0.05 -1.68
C ALA A 14 1.13 -0.06 -0.29
N VAL A 15 1.35 1.14 0.27
CA VAL A 15 1.86 1.28 1.63
C VAL A 15 0.72 0.86 2.55
N SER A 16 0.65 -0.43 2.85
CA SER A 16 -0.17 -0.93 3.93
C SER A 16 0.49 -0.52 5.23
N TYR A 17 -0.17 0.33 6.01
CA TYR A 17 0.32 0.73 7.33
C TYR A 17 0.15 -0.40 8.37
N ALA A 18 -0.18 -1.62 7.94
CA ALA A 18 -0.26 -2.81 8.80
C ALA A 18 1.13 -3.31 9.25
N GLU A 19 2.15 -3.24 8.38
CA GLU A 19 3.45 -3.89 8.62
C GLU A 19 4.45 -3.06 9.44
N ALA A 20 4.13 -1.80 9.77
CA ALA A 20 5.10 -0.84 10.31
C ALA A 20 5.55 -1.06 11.76
N SER A 21 5.00 -2.06 12.49
CA SER A 21 5.33 -2.32 13.91
C SER A 21 5.80 -3.75 14.21
N SER A 22 6.40 -4.44 13.23
CA SER A 22 7.27 -5.58 13.54
C SER A 22 8.67 -5.03 13.89
N GLY A 23 8.94 -4.89 15.19
CA GLY A 23 10.26 -4.53 15.69
C GLY A 23 11.27 -5.66 15.44
N GLU A 24 12.01 -5.57 14.34
CA GLU A 24 13.17 -6.41 14.09
C GLU A 24 14.32 -6.00 15.04
N GLU A 25 14.54 -6.78 16.09
CA GLU A 25 15.71 -6.63 16.96
C GLU A 25 16.99 -6.99 16.18
N GLU A 26 17.81 -6.00 15.85
CA GLU A 26 19.09 -6.19 15.14
C GLU A 26 20.14 -6.86 16.05
N GLY A 27 20.14 -8.19 16.07
CA GLY A 27 21.22 -9.01 16.62
C GLY A 27 22.26 -9.42 15.57
N GLY A 28 23.55 -9.22 15.85
CA GLY A 28 24.64 -9.95 15.18
C GLY A 28 25.34 -9.22 14.03
N ARG A 29 26.26 -8.31 14.36
CA ARG A 29 27.25 -7.77 13.41
C ARG A 29 28.54 -8.59 13.50
N GLU A 30 28.67 -9.64 12.68
CA GLU A 30 29.93 -10.39 12.56
C GLU A 30 30.51 -10.36 11.14
N THR A 31 31.83 -10.22 11.08
CA THR A 31 32.61 -10.15 9.84
C THR A 31 33.18 -11.52 9.49
N LEU A 32 33.27 -11.85 8.19
CA LEU A 32 34.57 -12.09 7.52
C LEU A 32 34.45 -12.63 6.08
N ASN A 33 35.53 -12.45 5.33
CA ASN A 33 35.74 -12.94 3.97
C ASN A 33 35.74 -14.47 3.87
N VAL A 34 35.15 -15.02 2.81
CA VAL A 34 35.72 -16.19 2.10
C VAL A 34 35.72 -15.95 0.59
N ARG A 35 36.84 -16.28 -0.06
CA ARG A 35 37.13 -16.11 -1.49
C ARG A 35 37.31 -17.49 -2.14
N ALA A 36 36.41 -17.88 -3.04
CA ALA A 36 36.51 -18.97 -4.04
C ALA A 36 35.09 -19.27 -4.57
N LYS A 37 34.85 -19.85 -5.76
CA LYS A 37 35.71 -20.22 -6.89
C LYS A 37 34.85 -20.14 -8.17
N ALA A 38 35.48 -20.03 -9.34
CA ALA A 38 34.75 -20.13 -10.61
C ALA A 38 34.30 -21.58 -10.88
N GLY A 39 33.11 -21.74 -11.46
CA GLY A 39 32.59 -23.01 -11.96
C GLY A 39 31.65 -22.76 -13.14
N ALA A 40 31.92 -23.39 -14.29
CA ALA A 40 31.21 -23.16 -15.54
C ALA A 40 30.56 -24.44 -16.10
N ALA A 41 29.26 -24.38 -16.37
CA ALA A 41 28.51 -25.32 -17.22
C ALA A 41 27.34 -24.53 -17.85
N LYS A 42 27.10 -24.45 -19.17
CA LYS A 42 26.82 -25.49 -20.19
C LYS A 42 25.51 -26.28 -20.01
N GLY A 43 24.37 -25.60 -20.21
CA GLY A 43 23.49 -25.82 -21.38
C GLY A 43 22.52 -27.02 -21.48
N ALA A 44 21.21 -26.73 -21.39
CA ALA A 44 20.05 -27.33 -22.11
C ALA A 44 18.82 -26.38 -21.93
N LYS A 45 17.79 -26.18 -22.79
CA LYS A 45 17.37 -26.60 -24.15
C LYS A 45 16.43 -27.82 -24.31
N ARG A 46 15.25 -27.57 -24.94
CA ARG A 46 14.06 -28.44 -25.20
C ARG A 46 13.17 -28.63 -23.95
N ALA A 47 11.84 -28.75 -24.01
CA ALA A 47 10.77 -28.49 -25.02
C ALA A 47 9.60 -27.79 -24.25
N ARG A 48 8.54 -27.14 -24.77
CA ARG A 48 7.70 -27.24 -25.98
C ARG A 48 6.76 -28.46 -26.06
N ASP A 49 5.67 -28.37 -25.31
CA ASP A 49 4.32 -28.92 -25.55
C ASP A 49 3.34 -27.85 -24.96
N ALA A 50 2.16 -27.47 -25.46
CA ALA A 50 1.18 -27.94 -26.46
C ALA A 50 -0.14 -28.42 -25.81
N ALA A 51 -1.19 -27.58 -25.97
CA ALA A 51 -2.64 -27.82 -25.85
C ALA A 51 -3.24 -28.52 -24.62
N ASP A 52 -4.27 -27.90 -24.03
CA ASP A 52 -5.63 -28.46 -24.08
C ASP A 52 -6.68 -27.32 -24.04
N GLU A 53 -7.91 -27.59 -24.49
CA GLU A 53 -9.03 -26.64 -24.66
C GLU A 53 -10.16 -26.88 -23.62
N GLU A 54 -11.42 -26.49 -23.92
CA GLU A 54 -12.66 -26.62 -23.11
C GLU A 54 -12.72 -25.72 -21.84
N ALA A 55 -13.83 -25.10 -21.43
CA ALA A 55 -15.17 -24.86 -21.97
C ALA A 55 -15.67 -23.55 -21.29
N ASP A 56 -16.28 -22.59 -21.99
CA ASP A 56 -17.72 -22.50 -22.30
C ASP A 56 -18.62 -22.35 -21.04
N GLU A 57 -19.12 -21.13 -20.81
CA GLU A 57 -20.41 -20.90 -20.14
C GLU A 57 -20.88 -19.45 -20.41
N GLU A 58 -21.83 -19.33 -21.33
CA GLU A 58 -22.51 -18.09 -21.69
C GLU A 58 -23.51 -17.70 -20.59
N ASN A 59 -23.74 -16.41 -20.37
CA ASN A 59 -24.85 -15.95 -19.52
C ASN A 59 -25.50 -14.70 -20.13
N GLU A 60 -26.56 -14.96 -20.89
CA GLU A 60 -27.45 -13.95 -21.45
C GLU A 60 -28.38 -13.41 -20.36
N VAL A 61 -28.55 -12.08 -20.30
CA VAL A 61 -29.65 -11.45 -19.56
C VAL A 61 -30.27 -10.38 -20.44
N GLU A 62 -31.48 -10.68 -20.92
CA GLU A 62 -32.36 -9.82 -21.70
C GLU A 62 -33.01 -8.70 -20.84
N GLY A 63 -33.68 -7.74 -21.50
CA GLY A 63 -34.38 -6.61 -20.87
C GLY A 63 -33.84 -5.26 -21.36
N ASP A 64 -34.10 -4.81 -22.59
CA ASP A 64 -35.41 -4.41 -23.14
C ASP A 64 -36.00 -3.14 -22.48
N GLU A 65 -35.89 -2.00 -23.15
CA GLU A 65 -37.06 -1.23 -23.61
C GLU A 65 -36.65 -0.06 -24.53
N ALA A 66 -37.52 0.25 -25.49
CA ALA A 66 -37.25 1.11 -26.64
C ALA A 66 -37.34 2.63 -26.37
N LYS A 67 -36.80 3.42 -27.32
CA LYS A 67 -37.47 4.65 -27.78
C LYS A 67 -37.01 5.10 -29.17
N ASP A 68 -37.96 5.14 -30.09
CA ASP A 68 -37.85 5.59 -31.48
C ASP A 68 -37.49 7.08 -31.63
N VAL A 69 -36.69 7.36 -32.67
CA VAL A 69 -36.84 8.52 -33.58
C VAL A 69 -36.04 8.27 -34.88
N ASP A 70 -36.70 7.69 -35.89
CA ASP A 70 -37.25 8.43 -37.07
C ASP A 70 -36.64 9.83 -37.33
N ASP A 71 -36.24 10.26 -38.53
CA ASP A 71 -35.96 9.60 -39.83
C ASP A 71 -35.01 10.56 -40.62
N GLY A 72 -34.43 10.15 -41.75
CA GLY A 72 -33.51 11.02 -42.50
C GLY A 72 -32.68 10.31 -43.57
N ALA A 73 -33.28 10.08 -44.72
CA ALA A 73 -32.72 9.37 -45.88
C ALA A 73 -31.71 10.19 -46.73
N ASP A 74 -31.37 9.62 -47.89
CA ASP A 74 -30.59 10.13 -49.03
C ASP A 74 -29.05 10.20 -48.90
N GLU A 75 -28.26 9.75 -49.89
CA GLU A 75 -28.53 8.76 -50.95
C GLU A 75 -27.19 8.19 -51.49
N ALA A 76 -27.30 7.20 -52.39
CA ALA A 76 -26.28 6.43 -53.08
C ALA A 76 -24.88 7.04 -53.34
N SER A 77 -23.85 6.20 -53.22
CA SER A 77 -22.95 5.94 -54.37
C SER A 77 -22.27 4.57 -54.26
N ASP A 78 -22.26 3.88 -55.39
CA ASP A 78 -21.79 2.52 -55.61
C ASP A 78 -20.25 2.38 -55.70
N GLU A 79 -19.81 1.12 -55.81
CA GLU A 79 -18.61 0.65 -56.52
C GLU A 79 -17.23 1.13 -56.01
N ASP A 80 -16.49 0.22 -55.34
CA ASP A 80 -15.28 -0.35 -55.97
C ASP A 80 -14.74 -1.59 -55.22
N ASP A 81 -14.81 -2.75 -55.88
CA ASP A 81 -14.17 -3.99 -55.44
C ASP A 81 -12.64 -3.92 -55.63
N ALA A 82 -11.88 -3.83 -54.53
CA ALA A 82 -10.43 -3.87 -54.56
C ALA A 82 -9.84 -4.86 -53.53
N GLU A 83 -9.84 -6.13 -53.93
CA GLU A 83 -9.14 -7.27 -53.32
C GLU A 83 -7.74 -6.94 -52.75
N TRP A 84 -7.64 -6.66 -51.44
CA TRP A 84 -6.34 -6.40 -50.79
C TRP A 84 -5.83 -7.57 -49.93
N ASN A 85 -5.71 -8.75 -50.54
CA ASN A 85 -5.20 -9.97 -49.90
C ASN A 85 -3.65 -9.98 -49.74
N ALA A 86 -3.09 -8.85 -49.29
CA ALA A 86 -1.65 -8.64 -49.14
C ALA A 86 -1.12 -9.21 -47.81
N LYS A 87 -0.80 -10.51 -47.80
CA LYS A 87 -0.12 -11.19 -46.68
C LYS A 87 1.07 -10.36 -46.17
N PRO A 88 1.13 -9.96 -44.89
CA PRO A 88 2.19 -9.09 -44.38
C PRO A 88 3.54 -9.81 -44.44
N LYS A 89 4.35 -9.43 -45.44
CA LYS A 89 5.68 -9.98 -45.71
C LYS A 89 6.59 -9.67 -44.52
N ARG A 90 6.74 -10.62 -43.58
CA ARG A 90 7.59 -10.52 -42.38
C ARG A 90 9.02 -10.12 -42.79
N ARG A 91 9.31 -8.82 -42.79
CA ARG A 91 10.66 -8.29 -43.02
C ARG A 91 11.53 -8.81 -41.88
N LYS A 92 12.37 -9.79 -42.20
CA LYS A 92 13.34 -10.40 -41.28
C LYS A 92 14.44 -9.37 -41.00
N SER A 93 14.13 -8.39 -40.15
CA SER A 93 15.04 -7.34 -39.75
C SER A 93 16.20 -7.97 -38.99
N THR A 94 17.32 -8.13 -39.69
CA THR A 94 18.63 -8.42 -39.10
C THR A 94 19.16 -7.16 -38.40
N ALA A 95 18.36 -6.63 -37.48
CA ALA A 95 18.74 -5.61 -36.53
C ALA A 95 19.76 -6.22 -35.57
N ARG A 96 21.01 -6.30 -36.04
CA ARG A 96 22.20 -6.69 -35.29
C ARG A 96 22.41 -5.62 -34.22
N GLY A 97 21.66 -5.76 -33.12
CA GLY A 97 21.52 -4.73 -32.10
C GLY A 97 22.88 -4.27 -31.64
N LYS A 98 23.22 -3.02 -31.96
CA LYS A 98 24.37 -2.34 -31.37
C LYS A 98 24.13 -2.39 -29.86
N LYS A 99 24.85 -3.27 -29.15
CA LYS A 99 24.89 -3.26 -27.69
C LYS A 99 25.20 -1.82 -27.30
N GLY A 100 24.23 -1.14 -26.71
CA GLY A 100 24.40 0.25 -26.30
C GLY A 100 25.66 0.32 -25.45
N LYS A 101 26.66 1.08 -25.91
CA LYS A 101 27.86 1.33 -25.09
C LYS A 101 27.33 1.94 -23.79
N LYS A 102 27.49 1.24 -22.67
CA LYS A 102 27.24 1.82 -21.35
C LYS A 102 28.00 3.15 -21.31
N PRO A 103 27.42 4.25 -20.80
CA PRO A 103 28.11 5.54 -20.77
C PRO A 103 29.45 5.36 -20.05
N THR A 104 30.54 5.46 -20.80
CA THR A 104 31.92 5.27 -20.32
C THR A 104 32.47 6.52 -19.64
N GLY A 105 31.60 7.26 -18.94
CA GLY A 105 32.01 8.29 -17.99
C GLY A 105 32.27 7.65 -16.63
N PRO A 106 33.30 8.08 -15.89
CA PRO A 106 33.41 7.70 -14.49
C PRO A 106 32.21 8.26 -13.73
N ASP A 107 31.48 7.39 -13.02
CA ASP A 107 30.57 7.85 -11.97
C ASP A 107 31.45 8.41 -10.84
N LEU A 108 31.66 9.72 -10.86
CA LEU A 108 32.46 10.45 -9.87
C LEU A 108 31.68 10.63 -8.57
N LEU A 109 30.35 10.71 -8.66
CA LEU A 109 29.50 11.03 -7.53
C LEU A 109 29.38 9.84 -6.58
N THR A 110 29.14 8.62 -7.07
CA THR A 110 29.09 7.42 -6.20
C THR A 110 30.45 6.94 -5.70
N LYS A 111 31.55 7.57 -6.13
CA LYS A 111 32.91 7.33 -5.60
C LYS A 111 33.30 8.24 -4.44
N LEU A 112 32.51 9.28 -4.15
CA LEU A 112 32.74 10.12 -2.98
C LEU A 112 32.51 9.32 -1.69
N PRO A 113 33.22 9.65 -0.58
CA PRO A 113 32.93 9.07 0.72
C PRO A 113 31.49 9.40 1.15
N ILE A 114 30.90 8.50 1.96
CA ILE A 114 29.51 8.60 2.42
C ILE A 114 29.27 9.93 3.16
N ASP A 115 30.25 10.44 3.90
CA ASP A 115 30.14 11.70 4.64
C ASP A 115 29.97 12.90 3.71
N ALA A 116 30.76 12.98 2.63
CA ALA A 116 30.64 14.03 1.62
C ALA A 116 29.30 13.95 0.88
N LEU A 117 28.83 12.74 0.56
CA LEU A 117 27.50 12.54 -0.04
C LEU A 117 26.36 12.92 0.92
N THR A 118 26.52 12.62 2.21
CA THR A 118 25.57 12.98 3.26
C THR A 118 25.48 14.49 3.39
N GLU A 119 26.62 15.19 3.45
CA GLU A 119 26.66 16.64 3.60
C GLU A 119 26.09 17.34 2.37
N ILE A 120 26.49 16.95 1.14
CA ILE A 120 25.91 17.47 -0.12
C ILE A 120 24.39 17.25 -0.16
N ALA A 121 23.93 16.02 0.12
CA ALA A 121 22.50 15.72 0.14
C ALA A 121 21.76 16.52 1.22
N SER A 122 22.41 16.82 2.35
CA SER A 122 21.82 17.57 3.44
C SER A 122 21.47 19.02 3.08
N PHE A 123 22.02 19.59 2.00
CA PHE A 123 21.66 20.91 1.47
C PHE A 123 20.50 20.89 0.44
N LEU A 124 20.13 19.73 -0.10
CA LEU A 124 19.10 19.63 -1.15
C LEU A 124 17.67 19.78 -0.58
N PRO A 125 16.73 20.40 -1.31
CA PRO A 125 15.33 20.45 -0.90
C PRO A 125 14.69 19.06 -0.96
N GLN A 126 13.64 18.81 -0.17
CA GLN A 126 13.05 17.46 -0.05
C GLN A 126 12.58 16.87 -1.39
N GLY A 127 12.11 17.70 -2.33
CA GLY A 127 11.70 17.25 -3.66
C GLY A 127 12.84 16.62 -4.44
N THR A 128 13.97 17.31 -4.53
CA THR A 128 15.19 16.80 -5.17
C THR A 128 15.70 15.55 -4.46
N LEU A 129 15.55 15.42 -3.14
CA LEU A 129 15.89 14.19 -2.41
C LEU A 129 15.00 13.00 -2.80
N VAL A 130 13.69 13.20 -2.96
CA VAL A 130 12.77 12.14 -3.43
C VAL A 130 13.10 11.70 -4.85
N GLU A 131 13.49 12.63 -5.72
CA GLU A 131 13.96 12.31 -7.08
C GLU A 131 15.31 11.59 -7.07
N LEU A 132 16.29 12.07 -6.30
CA LEU A 132 17.62 11.49 -6.15
C LEU A 132 17.56 10.04 -5.64
N ARG A 133 16.63 9.74 -4.72
CA ARG A 133 16.31 8.38 -4.24
C ARG A 133 15.86 7.43 -5.36
N ARG A 134 15.33 7.95 -6.47
CA ARG A 134 14.90 7.20 -7.67
C ARG A 134 16.01 7.08 -8.73
N VAL A 135 17.04 7.93 -8.70
CA VAL A 135 18.12 7.95 -9.71
C VAL A 135 19.02 6.71 -9.63
N CYS A 136 19.50 6.32 -8.45
CA CYS A 136 20.38 5.16 -8.33
C CYS A 136 20.25 4.41 -6.98
N LYS A 137 20.72 3.16 -6.94
CA LYS A 137 20.68 2.30 -5.76
C LYS A 137 21.51 2.82 -4.58
N ALA A 138 22.58 3.57 -4.84
CA ALA A 138 23.42 4.15 -3.79
C ALA A 138 22.66 5.25 -3.02
N PHE A 139 22.08 6.22 -3.74
CA PHE A 139 21.19 7.23 -3.13
C PHE A 139 19.95 6.63 -2.50
N HIS A 140 19.38 5.58 -3.10
CA HIS A 140 18.27 4.86 -2.49
C HIS A 140 18.62 4.33 -1.09
N ARG A 141 19.80 3.72 -0.93
CA ARG A 141 20.29 3.24 0.37
C ARG A 141 20.58 4.40 1.31
N LEU A 142 21.38 5.38 0.89
CA LEU A 142 21.75 6.55 1.69
C LEU A 142 20.53 7.30 2.27
N LEU A 143 19.50 7.53 1.45
CA LEU A 143 18.28 8.26 1.82
C LEU A 143 17.20 7.39 2.47
N THR A 144 17.41 6.09 2.60
CA THR A 144 16.52 5.18 3.36
C THR A 144 17.19 4.65 4.64
N ASP A 145 18.48 4.94 4.84
CA ASP A 145 19.22 4.55 6.04
C ASP A 145 18.73 5.28 7.30
N LYS A 146 18.72 4.57 8.43
CA LYS A 146 18.27 5.08 9.74
C LYS A 146 19.19 6.21 10.26
N THR A 147 20.48 6.21 9.93
CA THR A 147 21.47 7.16 10.46
C THR A 147 21.66 8.36 9.52
N SER A 148 22.30 8.19 8.36
CA SER A 148 22.57 9.28 7.42
C SER A 148 21.28 9.85 6.84
N GLY A 149 20.33 8.99 6.47
CA GLY A 149 19.05 9.38 5.88
C GLY A 149 18.24 10.27 6.84
N SER A 150 18.10 9.87 8.10
CA SER A 150 17.37 10.66 9.12
C SER A 150 17.93 12.08 9.29
N VAL A 151 19.27 12.24 9.34
CA VAL A 151 19.89 13.56 9.44
C VAL A 151 19.63 14.42 8.20
N ILE A 152 19.75 13.84 6.99
CA ILE A 152 19.47 14.54 5.73
C ILE A 152 18.01 15.01 5.69
N TRP A 153 17.06 14.11 5.97
CA TRP A 153 15.64 14.42 5.92
C TRP A 153 15.21 15.40 7.02
N LYS A 154 15.75 15.30 8.24
CA LYS A 154 15.46 16.26 9.31
C LYS A 154 15.94 17.67 8.95
N ARG A 155 17.15 17.82 8.39
CA ARG A 155 17.65 19.10 7.86
C ARG A 155 16.77 19.63 6.72
N ALA A 156 16.32 18.76 5.81
CA ALA A 156 15.47 19.15 4.69
C ALA A 156 14.04 19.53 5.12
N ARG A 157 13.44 18.82 6.08
CA ARG A 157 12.14 19.18 6.69
C ARG A 157 12.19 20.53 7.39
N ALA A 158 13.28 20.82 8.12
CA ALA A 158 13.47 22.10 8.79
C ALA A 158 13.54 23.29 7.80
N ARG A 159 14.11 23.11 6.60
CA ARG A 159 14.14 24.15 5.56
C ARG A 159 12.78 24.39 4.89
N ASP A 160 12.00 23.35 4.66
CA ASP A 160 10.69 23.45 3.99
C ASP A 160 9.54 23.73 4.99
N ASP A 161 9.87 24.14 6.22
CA ASP A 161 8.94 24.32 7.35
C ASP A 161 7.98 23.13 7.56
N MET A 162 8.42 21.89 7.34
CA MET A 162 7.59 20.71 7.55
C MET A 162 7.68 20.21 9.00
N PRO A 163 6.56 20.18 9.76
CA PRO A 163 6.57 19.76 11.15
C PRO A 163 6.92 18.27 11.30
N GLU A 164 7.45 17.90 12.46
CA GLU A 164 7.70 16.50 12.83
C GLU A 164 6.38 15.80 13.17
N LEU A 165 6.21 14.55 12.72
CA LEU A 165 5.02 13.74 12.97
C LEU A 165 5.24 12.83 14.18
N ALA A 166 4.32 12.85 15.14
CA ALA A 166 4.40 12.04 16.35
C ALA A 166 4.11 10.55 16.09
N ALA A 167 3.31 10.22 15.08
CA ALA A 167 2.87 8.85 14.81
C ALA A 167 3.96 7.92 14.23
N GLY A 168 5.06 8.45 13.70
CA GLY A 168 6.19 7.66 13.16
C GLY A 168 5.89 6.78 11.92
N LEU A 169 4.63 6.63 11.50
CA LEU A 169 4.21 5.70 10.43
C LEU A 169 4.76 6.03 9.03
N LEU A 170 5.10 7.29 8.78
CA LEU A 170 5.61 7.76 7.50
C LEU A 170 7.13 7.95 7.57
N LYS A 171 7.84 7.29 6.66
CA LYS A 171 9.23 7.66 6.35
C LYS A 171 9.22 9.05 5.72
N ASP A 172 10.25 9.86 5.94
CA ASP A 172 10.26 11.28 5.53
C ASP A 172 9.94 11.49 4.04
N TRP A 173 10.46 10.61 3.16
CA TRP A 173 10.14 10.66 1.73
C TRP A 173 8.67 10.35 1.41
N GLN A 174 7.99 9.53 2.21
CA GLN A 174 6.55 9.27 2.08
C GLN A 174 5.74 10.46 2.57
N TYR A 175 6.19 11.12 3.64
CA TYR A 175 5.58 12.35 4.15
C TYR A 175 5.71 13.52 3.16
N TYR A 176 6.87 13.69 2.51
CA TYR A 176 7.00 14.63 1.40
C TYR A 176 6.03 14.31 0.26
N VAL A 177 5.95 13.04 -0.17
CA VAL A 177 4.99 12.61 -1.20
C VAL A 177 3.54 12.88 -0.76
N LEU A 178 3.20 12.65 0.51
CA LEU A 178 1.88 12.95 1.05
C LEU A 178 1.55 14.45 1.00
N GLU A 179 2.48 15.36 1.29
CA GLU A 179 2.17 16.80 1.29
C GLU A 179 2.40 17.51 -0.06
N LYS A 180 3.31 17.02 -0.92
CA LYS A 180 3.75 17.74 -2.14
C LYS A 180 3.50 17.02 -3.47
N ASP A 181 3.36 15.69 -3.50
CA ASP A 181 3.02 15.01 -4.77
C ASP A 181 1.60 15.39 -5.20
N GLN A 182 1.32 15.37 -6.50
CA GLN A 182 0.01 15.70 -7.05
C GLN A 182 -0.69 14.50 -7.67
N HIS A 183 -0.32 13.27 -7.31
CA HIS A 183 -0.86 12.07 -7.92
C HIS A 183 -1.58 11.15 -6.92
N CYS A 184 -2.63 10.49 -7.39
CA CYS A 184 -3.31 9.43 -6.66
C CYS A 184 -2.39 8.21 -6.52
N VAL A 185 -2.15 7.74 -5.29
CA VAL A 185 -1.29 6.58 -5.01
C VAL A 185 -1.78 5.32 -5.73
N ARG A 186 -3.11 5.17 -5.90
CA ARG A 186 -3.72 3.97 -6.49
C ARG A 186 -3.74 3.96 -8.02
N CYS A 187 -4.05 5.09 -8.67
CA CYS A 187 -4.27 5.14 -10.13
C CYS A 187 -3.41 6.15 -10.89
N GLY A 188 -2.55 6.93 -10.21
CA GLY A 188 -1.69 7.93 -10.83
C GLY A 188 -2.40 9.20 -11.33
N ASN A 189 -3.74 9.26 -11.34
CA ASN A 189 -4.47 10.48 -11.76
C ASN A 189 -4.18 11.67 -10.83
N VAL A 190 -4.14 12.89 -11.39
CA VAL A 190 -3.83 14.13 -10.67
C VAL A 190 -4.81 14.37 -9.53
N GLN A 191 -4.31 14.72 -8.34
CA GLN A 191 -5.02 15.04 -7.10
C GLN A 191 -4.26 16.03 -6.22
N PHE A 192 -4.90 17.16 -5.94
CA PHE A 192 -4.29 18.27 -5.20
C PHE A 192 -4.33 18.11 -3.68
N ILE A 193 -5.39 17.51 -3.13
CA ILE A 193 -5.63 17.48 -1.67
C ILE A 193 -5.35 16.07 -1.10
N PRO A 194 -4.44 15.93 -0.12
CA PRO A 194 -4.16 14.66 0.55
C PRO A 194 -5.22 14.29 1.59
N ASP A 195 -5.39 12.99 1.85
CA ASP A 195 -6.04 12.53 3.07
C ASP A 195 -4.97 12.40 4.17
N ARG A 196 -4.93 13.36 5.09
CA ARG A 196 -3.95 13.36 6.20
C ARG A 196 -4.31 12.34 7.28
N PHE A 197 -5.59 12.02 7.46
CA PHE A 197 -6.01 11.01 8.43
C PHE A 197 -5.72 9.59 7.94
N LEU A 198 -5.90 9.30 6.64
CA LEU A 198 -5.47 8.02 6.04
C LEU A 198 -4.01 7.98 5.62
N LEU A 199 -3.28 9.10 5.75
CA LEU A 199 -1.90 9.27 5.28
C LEU A 199 -1.73 8.89 3.79
N ARG A 200 -2.71 9.20 2.92
CA ARG A 200 -2.72 8.80 1.49
C ARG A 200 -3.31 9.87 0.56
N ARG A 201 -2.80 9.94 -0.67
CA ARG A 201 -3.43 10.68 -1.78
C ARG A 201 -4.33 9.76 -2.59
N LEU A 202 -5.64 9.95 -2.50
CA LEU A 202 -6.65 9.17 -3.24
C LEU A 202 -7.56 10.10 -4.03
N CYS A 203 -7.77 9.78 -5.32
CA CYS A 203 -8.66 10.56 -6.16
C CYS A 203 -10.13 10.34 -5.84
N ARG A 204 -11.00 11.28 -6.24
CA ARG A 204 -12.46 11.19 -6.01
C ARG A 204 -13.06 9.85 -6.47
N GLN A 205 -12.57 9.29 -7.59
CA GLN A 205 -12.99 7.97 -8.07
C GLN A 205 -12.48 6.84 -7.16
N CYS A 206 -11.17 6.81 -6.86
CA CYS A 206 -10.60 5.82 -5.96
C CYS A 206 -11.19 5.89 -4.55
N ARG A 207 -11.43 7.09 -4.00
CA ARG A 207 -12.09 7.28 -2.71
C ARG A 207 -13.48 6.63 -2.71
N LYS A 208 -14.32 6.91 -3.70
CA LYS A 208 -15.65 6.27 -3.83
C LYS A 208 -15.59 4.74 -3.93
N LYS A 209 -14.56 4.19 -4.58
CA LYS A 209 -14.40 2.75 -4.80
C LYS A 209 -13.79 2.01 -3.60
N HIS A 210 -12.84 2.63 -2.92
CA HIS A 210 -11.92 2.00 -1.95
C HIS A 210 -12.08 2.50 -0.50
N LEU A 211 -12.96 3.47 -0.24
CA LEU A 211 -13.28 3.89 1.13
C LEU A 211 -14.62 3.29 1.59
N VAL A 212 -14.52 2.36 2.53
CA VAL A 212 -15.66 1.65 3.12
C VAL A 212 -16.03 2.29 4.46
N ARG A 213 -17.32 2.54 4.70
CA ARG A 213 -17.79 3.10 5.98
C ARG A 213 -17.61 2.05 7.09
N VAL A 214 -16.92 2.39 8.18
CA VAL A 214 -16.56 1.44 9.25
C VAL A 214 -17.80 0.77 9.87
N THR A 215 -18.94 1.47 9.92
CA THR A 215 -20.23 0.94 10.40
C THR A 215 -20.80 -0.18 9.55
N PHE A 216 -20.40 -0.31 8.28
CA PHE A 216 -20.89 -1.34 7.35
C PHE A 216 -20.00 -2.57 7.26
N LEU A 217 -18.82 -2.57 7.90
CA LEU A 217 -17.88 -3.71 7.85
C LEU A 217 -18.53 -5.03 8.27
N LYS A 218 -19.29 -5.04 9.37
CA LYS A 218 -20.00 -6.23 9.85
C LYS A 218 -21.06 -6.77 8.87
N ARG A 219 -21.61 -5.92 8.00
CA ARG A 219 -22.58 -6.32 6.97
C ARG A 219 -21.91 -6.81 5.69
N LEU A 220 -20.77 -6.23 5.33
CA LEU A 220 -20.01 -6.56 4.11
C LEU A 220 -19.13 -7.81 4.31
N HIS A 221 -18.58 -7.98 5.51
CA HIS A 221 -17.67 -9.06 5.89
C HIS A 221 -18.08 -9.61 7.26
N PRO A 222 -19.04 -10.55 7.33
CA PRO A 222 -19.52 -11.10 8.60
C PRO A 222 -18.45 -11.95 9.32
N ASP A 223 -17.52 -12.56 8.58
CA ASP A 223 -16.43 -13.39 9.10
C ASP A 223 -15.22 -12.61 9.62
N LEU A 224 -15.25 -11.27 9.52
CA LEU A 224 -14.16 -10.39 9.92
C LEU A 224 -13.92 -10.41 11.43
N HIS A 225 -12.67 -10.45 11.86
CA HIS A 225 -12.29 -10.42 13.26
C HIS A 225 -12.86 -9.16 13.94
N PRO A 226 -13.57 -9.29 15.09
CA PRO A 226 -14.41 -8.23 15.66
C PRO A 226 -13.64 -6.95 16.06
N LEU A 227 -12.33 -7.06 16.27
CA LEU A 227 -11.45 -5.96 16.67
C LEU A 227 -10.84 -5.18 15.48
N VAL A 228 -11.01 -5.62 14.22
CA VAL A 228 -10.46 -4.92 13.04
C VAL A 228 -10.92 -3.45 12.98
N LYS A 229 -12.19 -3.19 13.32
CA LYS A 229 -12.78 -1.84 13.40
C LYS A 229 -12.00 -0.89 14.34
N ASP A 230 -11.36 -1.44 15.38
CA ASP A 230 -10.70 -0.67 16.43
C ASP A 230 -9.25 -0.36 16.01
N CYS A 231 -8.58 -1.32 15.36
CA CYS A 231 -7.24 -1.19 14.76
C CYS A 231 -7.17 -0.34 13.48
N LEU A 232 -8.27 -0.15 12.75
CA LEU A 232 -8.30 0.62 11.51
C LEU A 232 -8.08 2.12 11.74
N ILE A 233 -7.19 2.72 10.94
CA ILE A 233 -7.01 4.18 10.86
C ILE A 233 -8.14 4.77 9.99
N PRO A 234 -9.00 5.65 10.54
CA PRO A 234 -10.16 6.16 9.80
C PRO A 234 -9.85 7.50 9.11
N SER A 235 -10.40 7.69 7.90
CA SER A 235 -10.64 9.02 7.35
C SER A 235 -11.83 9.69 8.04
N PHE A 236 -11.72 11.00 8.20
CA PHE A 236 -12.81 11.92 8.54
C PHE A 236 -13.34 12.66 7.30
N TYR A 237 -12.95 12.27 6.08
CA TYR A 237 -13.42 12.87 4.83
C TYR A 237 -14.47 12.00 4.14
N LYS A 238 -15.46 12.62 3.49
CA LYS A 238 -16.42 11.89 2.64
C LYS A 238 -15.72 11.27 1.42
N PRO A 239 -16.12 10.06 0.97
CA PRO A 239 -15.58 9.48 -0.27
C PRO A 239 -15.88 10.31 -1.53
N GLY A 240 -17.04 10.97 -1.56
CA GLY A 240 -17.52 11.70 -2.73
C GLY A 240 -17.15 13.19 -2.81
N ARG A 241 -16.68 13.79 -1.71
CA ARG A 241 -16.24 15.20 -1.57
C ARG A 241 -15.23 15.25 -0.42
N LEU A 242 -14.15 16.04 -0.50
CA LEU A 242 -13.23 16.21 0.64
C LEU A 242 -13.78 17.24 1.65
N THR A 243 -15.05 17.07 2.03
CA THR A 243 -15.64 17.75 3.18
C THR A 243 -15.43 16.89 4.41
N TYR A 244 -15.01 17.53 5.50
CA TYR A 244 -14.85 16.89 6.81
C TYR A 244 -16.22 16.46 7.36
N GLU A 245 -16.30 15.26 7.91
CA GLU A 245 -17.49 14.68 8.54
C GLU A 245 -17.08 13.94 9.82
N SER A 246 -17.31 14.58 10.97
CA SER A 246 -16.95 14.05 12.29
C SER A 246 -17.62 12.72 12.63
N SER A 247 -18.79 12.43 12.06
CA SER A 247 -19.62 11.26 12.36
C SER A 247 -19.35 10.04 11.49
N ALA A 248 -18.69 10.18 10.33
CA ALA A 248 -18.53 9.11 9.36
C ALA A 248 -17.06 8.71 9.19
N ARG A 249 -16.66 7.72 9.99
CA ARG A 249 -15.36 7.06 9.86
C ARG A 249 -15.36 6.13 8.64
N HIS A 250 -14.48 6.41 7.68
CA HIS A 250 -14.25 5.56 6.52
C HIS A 250 -12.86 4.91 6.61
N ALA A 251 -12.76 3.62 6.31
CA ALA A 251 -11.50 2.88 6.24
C ALA A 251 -11.11 2.63 4.79
N PHE A 252 -9.81 2.46 4.52
CA PHE A 252 -9.33 2.02 3.22
C PHE A 252 -9.46 0.50 3.11
N ASP A 253 -10.02 0.02 2.00
CA ASP A 253 -10.37 -1.39 1.79
C ASP A 253 -9.18 -2.35 1.88
N GLU A 254 -8.03 -1.96 1.33
CA GLU A 254 -6.80 -2.78 1.35
C GLU A 254 -6.23 -3.03 2.77
N ASP A 255 -6.51 -2.15 3.74
CA ASP A 255 -6.02 -2.34 5.12
C ASP A 255 -6.86 -3.36 5.92
N ILE A 256 -8.11 -3.60 5.50
CA ILE A 256 -9.06 -4.48 6.19
C ILE A 256 -8.57 -5.94 6.22
N PRO A 257 -8.28 -6.62 5.09
CA PRO A 257 -7.86 -8.02 5.10
C PRO A 257 -6.45 -8.21 5.68
N ALA A 258 -5.59 -7.19 5.61
CA ALA A 258 -4.26 -7.24 6.21
C ALA A 258 -4.34 -7.28 7.74
N LEU A 259 -5.17 -6.41 8.34
CA LEU A 259 -5.41 -6.40 9.79
C LEU A 259 -6.18 -7.64 10.27
N ASP A 260 -7.17 -8.10 9.49
CA ASP A 260 -7.94 -9.31 9.80
C ASP A 260 -7.04 -10.54 9.92
N LYS A 261 -6.24 -10.81 8.88
CA LYS A 261 -5.28 -11.92 8.87
C LYS A 261 -4.28 -11.85 10.03
N HIS A 262 -3.80 -10.65 10.36
CA HIS A 262 -2.85 -10.46 11.46
C HIS A 262 -3.50 -10.72 12.83
N LEU A 263 -4.70 -10.20 13.07
CA LEU A 263 -5.43 -10.42 14.33
C LEU A 263 -5.79 -11.89 14.54
N TRP A 264 -6.24 -12.60 13.51
CA TRP A 264 -6.46 -14.06 13.60
C TRP A 264 -5.17 -14.83 13.90
N SER A 265 -4.04 -14.46 13.28
CA SER A 265 -2.76 -15.11 13.55
C SER A 265 -2.24 -14.85 14.97
N LEU A 266 -2.47 -13.66 15.53
CA LEU A 266 -2.16 -13.38 16.94
C LEU A 266 -3.08 -14.17 17.89
N GLN A 267 -4.36 -14.33 17.55
CA GLN A 267 -5.28 -15.14 18.34
C GLN A 267 -4.88 -16.63 18.32
N GLU A 268 -4.50 -17.18 17.16
CA GLU A 268 -4.01 -18.55 17.02
C GLU A 268 -2.77 -18.79 17.88
N GLN A 269 -1.81 -17.86 17.90
CA GLN A 269 -0.63 -17.93 18.77
C GLN A 269 -0.95 -17.87 20.28
N ASP A 270 -2.03 -17.18 20.66
CA ASP A 270 -2.53 -17.09 22.04
C ASP A 270 -3.36 -18.33 22.43
N GLU A 271 -3.94 -19.06 21.47
CA GLU A 271 -4.62 -20.35 21.67
C GLU A 271 -3.64 -21.54 21.71
N GLU A 272 -2.56 -21.51 20.91
CA GLU A 272 -1.47 -22.51 20.93
C GLU A 272 -0.58 -22.38 22.16
N ASN A 273 -0.26 -21.14 22.54
CA ASN A 273 0.51 -20.81 23.73
C ASN A 273 -0.39 -19.99 24.68
N PRO A 274 -1.39 -20.63 25.32
CA PRO A 274 -2.15 -19.96 26.37
C PRO A 274 -1.14 -19.54 27.42
N LEU A 275 -0.96 -18.22 27.58
CA LEU A 275 0.03 -17.62 28.49
C LEU A 275 -0.07 -18.33 29.84
N THR A 276 0.92 -19.19 30.11
CA THR A 276 0.76 -20.25 31.10
C THR A 276 0.54 -19.64 32.46
N GLU A 277 -0.69 -19.82 32.93
CA GLU A 277 -1.18 -19.74 34.30
C GLU A 277 -0.16 -19.18 35.30
N GLU A 278 -0.42 -17.96 35.78
CA GLU A 278 0.00 -17.57 37.14
C GLU A 278 -0.28 -18.78 38.05
N PRO A 279 0.73 -19.33 38.73
CA PRO A 279 0.61 -20.63 39.39
C PRO A 279 -0.51 -20.55 40.42
N ALA A 280 -1.59 -21.29 40.16
CA ALA A 280 -2.80 -21.25 40.96
C ALA A 280 -2.45 -21.47 42.44
N ALA A 281 -2.54 -20.39 43.23
CA ALA A 281 -2.11 -20.39 44.61
C ALA A 281 -2.85 -21.50 45.37
N ALA A 282 -2.07 -22.42 45.94
CA ALA A 282 -2.47 -23.75 46.38
C ALA A 282 -3.81 -23.77 47.16
N SER A 283 -4.90 -24.03 46.44
CA SER A 283 -6.18 -24.40 47.07
C SER A 283 -6.17 -25.91 47.32
N THR A 284 -5.40 -26.30 48.33
CA THR A 284 -5.36 -27.67 48.85
C THR A 284 -6.73 -28.08 49.38
N SER A 285 -7.48 -28.86 48.61
CA SER A 285 -8.61 -29.64 49.12
C SER A 285 -8.74 -30.96 48.39
N THR A 286 -8.29 -32.01 49.07
CA THR A 286 -8.27 -33.40 48.61
C THR A 286 -9.67 -34.00 48.50
N ARG A 287 -9.99 -34.57 47.33
CA ARG A 287 -10.91 -35.73 47.28
C ARG A 287 -10.65 -36.61 46.04
N PRO A 288 -10.25 -37.89 46.21
CA PRO A 288 -10.03 -38.81 45.09
C PRO A 288 -11.37 -39.41 44.61
N GLY A 289 -11.58 -39.46 43.28
CA GLY A 289 -12.90 -39.80 42.72
C GLY A 289 -12.91 -40.33 41.29
N ARG A 290 -12.36 -41.54 41.09
CA ARG A 290 -12.66 -42.50 40.00
C ARG A 290 -12.41 -42.06 38.53
N ALA A 291 -11.49 -42.76 37.87
CA ALA A 291 -11.13 -42.53 36.47
C ALA A 291 -12.15 -43.10 35.47
N ALA A 292 -12.40 -42.35 34.38
CA ALA A 292 -12.97 -42.85 33.13
C ALA A 292 -12.22 -42.20 31.95
N LYS A 293 -11.62 -43.02 31.08
CA LYS A 293 -10.87 -42.54 29.91
C LYS A 293 -11.81 -42.34 28.73
N ALA A 294 -11.89 -41.12 28.20
CA ALA A 294 -12.56 -40.83 26.94
C ALA A 294 -11.77 -39.77 26.16
N SER A 295 -10.90 -40.22 25.25
CA SER A 295 -10.13 -39.37 24.34
C SER A 295 -11.00 -38.94 23.16
N ALA A 296 -11.55 -37.73 23.21
CA ALA A 296 -12.37 -37.16 22.15
C ALA A 296 -11.65 -35.98 21.47
N SER A 297 -11.30 -36.13 20.18
CA SER A 297 -10.71 -35.06 19.37
C SER A 297 -11.69 -33.89 19.25
N LYS A 298 -11.40 -32.80 19.96
CA LYS A 298 -12.29 -31.64 20.06
C LYS A 298 -12.20 -30.79 18.80
N LYS A 299 -13.11 -31.01 17.85
CA LYS A 299 -13.28 -30.16 16.66
C LYS A 299 -13.50 -28.71 17.12
N VAL A 300 -12.54 -27.82 16.84
CA VAL A 300 -12.62 -26.41 17.22
C VAL A 300 -13.79 -25.78 16.46
N ARG A 301 -14.92 -25.59 17.15
CA ARG A 301 -16.00 -24.73 16.65
C ARG A 301 -15.46 -23.31 16.71
N LYS A 302 -15.63 -22.54 15.62
CA LYS A 302 -15.56 -21.06 15.66
C LYS A 302 -16.66 -20.57 16.62
N GLY A 303 -16.33 -20.54 17.90
CA GLY A 303 -17.13 -19.90 18.93
C GLY A 303 -17.18 -18.42 18.64
N ASN A 304 -18.26 -17.75 19.06
CA ASN A 304 -18.31 -16.30 19.05
C ASN A 304 -17.10 -15.79 19.87
N PRO A 305 -16.12 -15.08 19.27
CA PRO A 305 -14.89 -14.71 19.96
C PRO A 305 -15.26 -13.93 21.23
N GLY A 306 -14.80 -14.45 22.37
CA GLY A 306 -14.96 -13.78 23.65
C GLY A 306 -14.32 -12.40 23.60
N LYS A 307 -14.61 -11.54 24.60
CA LYS A 307 -13.79 -10.35 24.80
C LYS A 307 -12.33 -10.82 24.94
N PRO A 308 -11.36 -10.20 24.24
CA PRO A 308 -9.97 -10.61 24.33
C PRO A 308 -9.53 -10.62 25.80
N VAL A 309 -8.79 -11.65 26.19
CA VAL A 309 -8.24 -11.75 27.54
C VAL A 309 -7.25 -10.60 27.72
N GLU A 310 -7.37 -9.87 28.83
CA GLU A 310 -6.48 -8.75 29.12
C GLU A 310 -5.02 -9.23 29.18
N GLY A 311 -4.12 -8.55 28.45
CA GLY A 311 -2.71 -8.94 28.35
C GLY A 311 -2.37 -9.97 27.26
N SER A 312 -3.37 -10.51 26.54
CA SER A 312 -3.17 -11.29 25.30
C SER A 312 -2.34 -10.52 24.24
N ARG A 313 -1.69 -11.21 23.30
CA ARG A 313 -0.97 -10.54 22.20
C ARG A 313 -1.94 -9.71 21.35
N VAL A 314 -3.17 -10.22 21.15
CA VAL A 314 -4.26 -9.51 20.48
C VAL A 314 -4.60 -8.20 21.21
N ASP A 315 -4.80 -8.23 22.53
CA ASP A 315 -5.10 -7.02 23.33
C ASP A 315 -3.97 -5.99 23.28
N LYS A 316 -2.72 -6.43 23.39
CA LYS A 316 -1.52 -5.58 23.26
C LYS A 316 -1.47 -4.87 21.90
N PHE A 317 -1.60 -5.62 20.82
CA PHE A 317 -1.62 -5.06 19.46
C PHE A 317 -2.79 -4.10 19.25
N VAL A 318 -3.99 -4.42 19.75
CA VAL A 318 -5.15 -3.52 19.66
C VAL A 318 -4.92 -2.21 20.40
N LYS A 319 -4.36 -2.26 21.62
CA LYS A 319 -4.00 -1.07 22.42
C LYS A 319 -2.97 -0.20 21.68
N GLU A 320 -1.89 -0.79 21.19
CA GLU A 320 -0.85 -0.09 20.42
C GLU A 320 -1.41 0.58 19.15
N ARG A 321 -2.24 -0.13 18.37
CA ARG A 321 -2.88 0.44 17.16
C ARG A 321 -3.87 1.56 17.49
N GLN A 322 -4.53 1.52 18.67
CA GLN A 322 -5.37 2.62 19.14
C GLN A 322 -4.53 3.86 19.56
N GLU A 323 -3.32 3.68 20.09
CA GLU A 323 -2.40 4.78 20.39
C GLU A 323 -1.87 5.42 19.11
N ILE A 324 -1.37 4.61 18.17
CA ILE A 324 -0.96 5.04 16.82
C ILE A 324 -2.09 5.87 16.17
N LYS A 325 -3.33 5.40 16.23
CA LYS A 325 -4.51 6.08 15.68
C LYS A 325 -4.76 7.47 16.31
N LYS A 326 -4.53 7.63 17.62
CA LYS A 326 -4.61 8.94 18.30
C LYS A 326 -3.50 9.88 17.81
N LEU A 327 -2.27 9.37 17.67
CA LEU A 327 -1.13 10.15 17.16
C LEU A 327 -1.36 10.59 15.71
N VAL A 328 -1.84 9.71 14.83
CA VAL A 328 -2.20 10.05 13.44
C VAL A 328 -3.29 11.11 13.39
N GLU A 329 -4.30 11.04 14.27
CA GLU A 329 -5.35 12.07 14.33
C GLU A 329 -4.79 13.43 14.80
N GLN A 330 -3.90 13.43 15.79
CA GLN A 330 -3.20 14.63 16.27
C GLN A 330 -2.32 15.26 15.17
N ASP A 331 -1.52 14.43 14.49
CA ASP A 331 -0.68 14.85 13.37
C ASP A 331 -1.52 15.43 12.22
N ALA A 332 -2.58 14.74 11.82
CA ALA A 332 -3.47 15.21 10.75
C ALA A 332 -4.10 16.56 11.08
N ARG A 333 -4.60 16.76 12.31
CA ARG A 333 -5.14 18.05 12.79
C ARG A 333 -4.08 19.16 12.79
N MET A 334 -2.85 18.83 13.19
CA MET A 334 -1.72 19.77 13.21
C MET A 334 -1.31 20.19 11.78
N LEU A 335 -1.26 19.24 10.85
CA LEU A 335 -1.03 19.49 9.42
C LEU A 335 -2.17 20.29 8.77
N GLU A 336 -3.43 20.02 9.13
CA GLU A 336 -4.58 20.82 8.67
C GLU A 336 -4.53 22.26 9.20
N LYS A 337 -4.13 22.48 10.46
CA LYS A 337 -3.91 23.84 10.99
C LYS A 337 -2.81 24.59 10.23
N LYS A 338 -1.75 23.89 9.78
CA LYS A 338 -0.62 24.50 9.08
C LYS A 338 -0.87 24.73 7.58
N PHE A 339 -1.49 23.77 6.90
CA PHE A 339 -1.60 23.73 5.44
C PHE A 339 -3.06 23.79 4.91
N GLY A 340 -4.08 23.66 5.77
CA GLY A 340 -5.49 23.54 5.38
C GLY A 340 -6.18 24.82 4.88
N LYS A 341 -5.53 25.99 5.00
CA LYS A 341 -6.08 27.29 4.55
C LYS A 341 -6.42 27.35 3.05
N PHE A 342 -5.95 26.41 2.24
CA PHE A 342 -6.22 26.35 0.80
C PHE A 342 -7.64 25.90 0.42
N ILE A 343 -8.47 25.42 1.35
CA ILE A 343 -9.79 24.84 1.03
C ILE A 343 -10.95 25.84 1.19
N THR A 344 -10.76 26.97 1.88
CA THR A 344 -11.85 27.92 2.21
C THR A 344 -12.18 28.98 1.16
N LEU A 345 -11.46 29.03 0.03
CA LEU A 345 -11.62 30.05 -1.04
C LEU A 345 -12.53 29.57 -2.20
N GLY A 346 -13.63 28.88 -1.88
CA GLY A 346 -14.46 28.18 -2.88
C GLY A 346 -15.92 28.62 -3.02
N ASP A 347 -16.49 29.30 -2.02
CA ASP A 347 -17.94 29.60 -1.96
C ASP A 347 -18.26 31.11 -1.80
N GLU A 348 -17.29 32.01 -2.03
CA GLU A 348 -17.60 33.43 -2.25
C GLU A 348 -18.01 33.65 -3.70
N SER A 349 -19.31 33.48 -3.94
CA SER A 349 -20.00 33.85 -5.17
C SER A 349 -19.77 35.34 -5.49
N HIS A 350 -18.80 35.62 -6.36
CA HIS A 350 -18.76 36.89 -7.10
C HIS A 350 -19.88 36.88 -8.14
N SER A 351 -21.06 37.32 -7.71
CA SER A 351 -22.07 37.87 -8.58
C SER A 351 -21.55 39.21 -9.13
N ILE A 352 -21.17 39.22 -10.41
CA ILE A 352 -20.93 40.42 -11.23
C ILE A 352 -21.73 40.22 -12.53
#